data_AF-A0A7K6VV56-F1
#
_entry.id   AF-A0A7K6VV56-F1
#
_cell.length_a   1.000
_cell.length_b   1.000
_cell.length_c   1.000
_cell.angle_alpha   90.00
_cell.angle_beta   90.00
_cell.angle_gamma   90.00
#
_symmetry.space_group_name_H-M   'P 1'
#
loop_
_entity.id
_entity.type
_entity.pdbx_description
1 polymer ?
#
loop_
_entity_poly.entity_id
_entity_poly.type
_entity_poly.pdbx_seq_one_letter_code
_entity_poly.pdbx_strand_id
1 'polypeptide(L)'
;RLSAGRRRHRERAAQGCPPGDGGSMRCQVSVLYFARSAELAGLRCETLSVPRRLTSLQLWEEIVKAHPRLAVIQDQVVFAVRQEYVLLGDQFLVLQPGDEVAIIPPISGG
;
A
#
# COMPACT_ATOMS: atom_id res chain seq x y z
N ARG A 1 10.67 -43.35 -14.27
CA ARG A 1 9.57 -42.84 -13.40
C ARG A 1 10.07 -41.49 -12.85
N LEU A 2 9.88 -40.37 -13.57
CA LEU A 2 8.80 -39.39 -13.37
C LEU A 2 8.71 -38.93 -11.90
N SER A 3 9.32 -37.78 -11.56
CA SER A 3 8.66 -36.47 -11.30
C SER A 3 8.51 -36.25 -9.78
N ALA A 4 8.62 -35.10 -9.13
CA ALA A 4 8.76 -33.68 -9.46
C ALA A 4 9.35 -33.01 -8.19
N GLY A 5 10.17 -31.97 -8.28
CA GLY A 5 9.66 -30.60 -8.32
C GLY A 5 10.15 -29.81 -7.10
N ARG A 6 11.43 -29.44 -7.08
CA ARG A 6 11.97 -28.47 -6.11
C ARG A 6 11.31 -27.12 -6.40
N ARG A 7 10.38 -26.68 -5.54
CA ARG A 7 9.91 -25.30 -5.56
C ARG A 7 11.07 -24.40 -5.12
N ARG A 8 11.83 -23.90 -6.09
CA ARG A 8 12.68 -22.74 -5.89
C ARG A 8 11.74 -21.55 -5.69
N HIS A 9 11.68 -21.05 -4.46
CA HIS A 9 11.18 -19.73 -4.18
C HIS A 9 12.02 -18.78 -5.03
N ARG A 10 11.41 -18.18 -6.06
CA ARG A 10 12.08 -17.23 -6.94
C ARG A 10 12.62 -16.09 -6.09
N GLU A 11 13.95 -15.99 -6.04
CA GLU A 11 14.65 -14.74 -5.85
C GLU A 11 14.03 -13.67 -6.76
N ARG A 12 13.37 -12.68 -6.15
CA ARG A 12 13.31 -11.35 -6.74
C ARG A 12 14.48 -10.57 -6.18
N ALA A 13 15.65 -10.86 -6.74
CA ALA A 13 16.76 -9.93 -6.73
C ALA A 13 16.35 -8.72 -7.58
N ALA A 14 16.01 -7.62 -6.92
CA ALA A 14 15.92 -6.31 -7.55
C ALA A 14 16.47 -5.27 -6.57
N GLN A 15 17.75 -5.40 -6.22
CA GLN A 15 18.50 -4.34 -5.54
C GLN A 15 19.83 -4.14 -6.24
N GLY A 16 19.73 -3.68 -7.49
CA GLY A 16 20.73 -2.78 -8.06
C GLY A 16 20.12 -1.38 -8.00
N CYS A 17 20.38 -0.63 -6.94
CA CYS A 17 20.14 0.81 -6.94
C CYS A 17 21.35 1.48 -7.62
N PRO A 18 21.20 2.10 -8.80
CA PRO A 18 22.26 2.96 -9.33
C PRO A 18 22.35 4.23 -8.47
N PRO A 19 23.56 4.75 -8.18
CA PRO A 19 23.73 6.10 -7.66
C PRO A 19 23.74 7.07 -8.84
N GLY A 20 22.79 8.00 -8.88
CA GLY A 20 22.72 9.02 -9.93
C GLY A 20 21.51 9.96 -9.79
N ASP A 21 21.77 11.14 -9.23
CA ASP A 21 21.20 12.46 -9.52
C ASP A 21 19.67 12.66 -9.62
N GLY A 22 19.11 13.34 -8.61
CA GLY A 22 17.76 13.94 -8.62
C GLY A 22 16.73 13.16 -7.81
N GLY A 23 16.81 13.24 -6.48
CA GLY A 23 16.03 12.42 -5.53
C GLY A 23 14.59 12.14 -5.95
N SER A 24 14.30 10.88 -6.31
CA SER A 24 12.99 10.42 -6.76
C SER A 24 11.88 10.95 -5.86
N MET A 25 10.97 11.75 -6.42
CA MET A 25 9.81 12.30 -5.72
C MET A 25 8.75 11.25 -5.35
N ARG A 26 9.02 9.97 -5.64
CA ARG A 26 8.19 8.80 -5.31
C ARG A 26 8.98 7.75 -4.54
N CYS A 27 8.30 7.00 -3.68
CA CYS A 27 8.82 5.84 -2.95
C CYS A 27 7.91 4.62 -3.16
N GLN A 28 8.41 3.43 -2.82
CA GLN A 28 7.61 2.20 -2.79
C GLN A 28 7.14 1.94 -1.37
N VAL A 29 5.83 1.78 -1.17
CA VAL A 29 5.21 1.50 0.13
C VAL A 29 4.42 0.20 0.06
N SER A 30 4.30 -0.48 1.21
CA SER A 30 3.48 -1.69 1.35
C SER A 30 2.08 -1.29 1.81
N VAL A 31 1.08 -1.53 0.97
CA VAL A 31 -0.32 -1.28 1.33
C VAL A 31 -0.93 -2.58 1.86
N LEU A 32 -1.53 -2.52 3.04
CA LEU A 32 -2.15 -3.65 3.72
C LEU A 32 -3.67 -3.47 3.75
N TYR A 33 -4.41 -4.49 3.34
CA TYR A 33 -5.87 -4.46 3.27
C TYR A 33 -6.49 -5.44 4.25
N PHE A 34 -7.50 -4.98 4.99
CA PHE A 34 -8.18 -5.70 6.05
C PHE A 34 -9.68 -5.79 5.80
N ALA A 35 -10.32 -6.86 6.29
CA ALA A 35 -11.77 -7.06 6.21
C ALA A 35 -12.35 -6.65 4.82
N ARG A 36 -13.30 -5.71 4.79
CA ARG A 36 -13.98 -5.23 3.59
C ARG A 36 -13.05 -4.61 2.54
N SER A 37 -11.96 -3.94 2.94
CA SER A 37 -11.02 -3.37 1.97
C SER A 37 -10.29 -4.47 1.20
N ALA A 38 -9.95 -5.58 1.85
CA ALA A 38 -9.33 -6.73 1.18
C ALA A 38 -10.30 -7.47 0.24
N GLU A 39 -11.59 -7.55 0.60
CA GLU A 39 -12.62 -8.13 -0.29
C GLU A 39 -12.80 -7.30 -1.56
N LEU A 40 -12.74 -5.97 -1.43
CA LEU A 40 -12.86 -5.04 -2.54
C LEU A 40 -11.60 -5.03 -3.43
N ALA A 41 -10.41 -5.06 -2.82
CA ALA A 41 -9.12 -5.12 -3.52
C ALA A 41 -8.82 -6.52 -4.11
N GLY A 42 -9.41 -7.58 -3.55
CA GLY A 42 -9.15 -8.97 -3.95
C GLY A 42 -7.79 -9.51 -3.48
N LEU A 43 -7.06 -8.75 -2.67
CA LEU A 43 -5.74 -9.08 -2.15
C LEU A 43 -5.57 -8.50 -0.74
N ARG A 44 -4.59 -9.03 0.01
CA ARG A 44 -4.31 -8.62 1.40
C ARG A 44 -3.15 -7.64 1.50
N CYS A 45 -2.24 -7.65 0.54
CA CYS A 45 -1.12 -6.72 0.50
C CYS A 45 -0.63 -6.52 -0.94
N GLU A 46 -0.08 -5.34 -1.20
CA GLU A 46 0.66 -5.04 -2.43
C GLU A 46 1.70 -3.95 -2.19
N THR A 47 2.59 -3.74 -3.16
CA THR A 47 3.55 -2.63 -3.14
C THR A 47 3.15 -1.59 -4.17
N LEU A 48 2.91 -0.35 -3.73
CA LEU A 48 2.56 0.77 -4.62
C LEU A 48 3.70 1.79 -4.68
N SER A 49 3.89 2.41 -5.85
CA SER A 49 4.77 3.56 -6.01
C SER A 49 3.96 4.84 -5.91
N VAL A 50 4.20 5.61 -4.85
CA VAL A 50 3.46 6.84 -4.52
C VAL A 50 4.42 8.00 -4.33
N PRO A 51 3.97 9.26 -4.48
CA PRO A 51 4.77 10.42 -4.08
C PRO A 51 5.32 10.29 -2.65
N ARG A 52 6.53 10.81 -2.40
CA ARG A 52 7.12 10.83 -1.05
C ARG A 52 6.40 11.80 -0.13
N ARG A 53 5.84 12.87 -0.69
CA ARG A 53 5.04 13.86 0.02
C ARG A 53 3.72 14.03 -0.72
N LEU A 54 2.63 13.77 -0.02
CA LEU A 54 1.25 13.86 -0.50
C LEU A 54 0.31 13.95 0.69
N THR A 55 -0.93 14.37 0.48
CA THR A 55 -1.94 14.31 1.54
C THR A 55 -2.46 12.89 1.74
N SER A 56 -3.08 12.60 2.89
CA SER A 56 -3.74 11.31 3.10
C SER A 56 -4.86 11.07 2.10
N LEU A 57 -5.58 12.12 1.68
CA LEU A 57 -6.57 12.04 0.60
C LEU A 57 -5.92 11.68 -0.75
N GLN A 58 -4.81 12.33 -1.11
CA GLN A 58 -4.08 11.99 -2.34
C GLN A 58 -3.55 10.55 -2.32
N LEU A 59 -3.09 10.06 -1.16
CA LEU A 59 -2.67 8.67 -1.02
C LEU A 59 -3.85 7.70 -1.26
N TRP A 60 -5.03 8.03 -0.75
CA TRP A 60 -6.24 7.27 -1.04
C TRP A 60 -6.57 7.25 -2.54
N GLU A 61 -6.48 8.39 -3.22
CA GLU A 61 -6.71 8.46 -4.67
C GLU A 61 -5.74 7.56 -5.46
N GLU A 62 -4.45 7.52 -5.07
CA GLU A 62 -3.48 6.60 -5.71
C GLU A 62 -3.87 5.13 -5.50
N ILE A 63 -4.37 4.78 -4.32
CA ILE A 63 -4.82 3.41 -4.00
C ILE A 63 -6.11 3.06 -4.77
N VAL A 64 -7.07 3.99 -4.86
CA VAL A 64 -8.31 3.80 -5.62
C VAL A 64 -8.06 3.70 -7.12
N LYS A 65 -7.04 4.39 -7.66
CA LYS A 65 -6.62 4.20 -9.07
C LYS A 65 -6.21 2.75 -9.36
N ALA A 66 -5.55 2.09 -8.40
CA ALA A 66 -5.22 0.67 -8.51
C ALA A 66 -6.45 -0.23 -8.29
N HIS A 67 -7.32 0.12 -7.32
CA HIS A 67 -8.50 -0.66 -6.95
C HIS A 67 -9.77 0.21 -6.87
N PRO A 68 -10.44 0.48 -8.01
CA PRO A 68 -11.58 1.39 -8.05
C PRO A 68 -12.75 1.00 -7.12
N ARG A 69 -12.88 -0.30 -6.82
CA ARG A 69 -13.91 -0.84 -5.91
C ARG A 69 -13.77 -0.33 -4.48
N LEU A 70 -12.59 0.15 -4.07
CA LEU A 70 -12.35 0.72 -2.75
C LEU A 70 -13.05 2.06 -2.54
N ALA A 71 -13.38 2.81 -3.61
CA ALA A 71 -14.01 4.13 -3.50
C ALA A 71 -15.28 4.12 -2.64
N VAL A 72 -16.03 3.01 -2.62
CA VAL A 72 -17.29 2.85 -1.87
C VAL A 72 -17.14 2.92 -0.34
N ILE A 73 -15.92 2.83 0.19
CA ILE A 73 -15.66 2.87 1.64
C ILE A 73 -14.85 4.10 2.07
N GLN A 74 -14.61 5.06 1.18
CA GLN A 74 -13.78 6.24 1.45
C GLN A 74 -14.14 6.95 2.75
N ASP A 75 -15.41 7.30 2.95
CA ASP A 75 -15.87 8.07 4.12
C ASP A 75 -15.78 7.34 5.46
N GLN A 76 -15.45 6.04 5.45
CA GLN A 76 -15.43 5.20 6.65
C GLN A 76 -14.04 4.62 6.94
N VAL A 77 -13.06 4.91 6.08
CA VAL A 77 -11.71 4.38 6.19
C VAL A 77 -10.81 5.33 6.97
N VAL A 78 -9.96 4.75 7.81
CA VAL A 78 -8.82 5.40 8.44
C VAL A 78 -7.56 4.69 7.95
N PHE A 79 -6.47 5.44 7.76
CA PHE A 79 -5.17 4.83 7.50
C PHE A 79 -4.45 4.55 8.80
N ALA A 80 -3.63 3.50 8.81
CA ALA A 80 -2.55 3.38 9.79
C ALA A 80 -1.21 3.41 9.05
N VAL A 81 -0.49 4.51 9.19
CA VAL A 81 0.84 4.71 8.58
C VAL A 81 1.88 4.48 9.67
N ARG A 82 2.72 3.45 9.54
CA ARG A 82 3.67 3.05 10.59
C ARG A 82 2.99 2.88 11.96
N GLN A 83 1.82 2.23 11.97
CA GLN A 83 1.01 1.98 13.18
C GLN A 83 0.38 3.24 13.81
N GLU A 84 0.51 4.42 13.19
CA GLU A 84 -0.17 5.65 13.62
C GLU A 84 -1.43 5.90 12.79
N TYR A 85 -2.56 6.13 13.46
CA TYR A 85 -3.83 6.42 12.79
C TYR A 85 -3.82 7.80 12.13
N VAL A 86 -4.24 7.82 10.87
CA VAL A 86 -4.24 8.97 9.98
C VAL A 86 -5.63 9.07 9.37
N LEU A 87 -6.30 10.19 9.60
CA LEU A 87 -7.58 10.46 8.98
C LEU A 87 -7.36 10.86 7.51
N LEU A 88 -8.31 10.49 6.66
CA LEU A 88 -8.35 10.97 5.29
C LEU A 88 -8.67 12.47 5.26
N GLY A 89 -7.87 13.23 4.53
CA GLY A 89 -8.03 14.67 4.39
C GLY A 89 -6.76 15.33 3.85
N ASP A 90 -6.60 16.61 4.19
CA ASP A 90 -5.52 17.46 3.68
C ASP A 90 -4.20 17.36 4.47
N GLN A 91 -4.14 16.47 5.47
CA GLN A 91 -2.93 16.27 6.24
C GLN A 91 -1.81 15.70 5.37
N PHE A 92 -0.65 16.37 5.37
CA PHE A 92 0.51 15.89 4.62
C PHE A 92 1.14 14.67 5.29
N LEU A 93 1.43 13.67 4.47
CA LEU A 93 2.21 12.49 4.80
C LEU A 93 3.59 12.59 4.14
N VAL A 94 4.61 12.13 4.85
CA VAL A 94 5.96 11.98 4.32
C VAL A 94 6.33 10.51 4.40
N LEU A 95 6.22 9.80 3.28
CA LEU A 95 6.43 8.37 3.17
C LEU A 95 7.87 8.06 2.77
N GLN A 96 8.42 7.00 3.37
CA GLN A 96 9.72 6.45 3.06
C GLN A 96 9.57 5.11 2.31
N PRO A 97 10.59 4.71 1.52
CA PRO A 97 10.61 3.37 0.94
C PRO A 97 10.48 2.29 2.01
N GLY A 98 9.54 1.37 1.82
CA GLY A 98 9.25 0.28 2.75
C GLY A 98 8.25 0.62 3.86
N ASP A 99 7.75 1.86 3.95
CA ASP A 99 6.69 2.20 4.90
C ASP A 99 5.44 1.34 4.65
N GLU A 100 4.77 0.98 5.74
CA GLU A 100 3.51 0.26 5.71
C GLU A 100 2.33 1.23 5.88
N VAL A 101 1.36 1.09 4.99
CA VAL A 101 0.10 1.83 5.00
C VAL A 101 -1.03 0.82 5.07
N ALA A 102 -1.68 0.73 6.22
CA ALA A 102 -2.83 -0.14 6.41
C ALA A 102 -4.14 0.61 6.16
N ILE A 103 -5.03 -0.02 5.40
CA ILE A 103 -6.40 0.45 5.15
C ILE A 103 -7.30 -0.15 6.22
N ILE A 104 -7.73 0.68 7.18
CA ILE A 104 -8.56 0.27 8.31
C ILE A 104 -10.02 0.66 8.01
N PRO A 105 -10.85 -0.27 7.49
CA PRO A 105 -12.29 -0.04 7.40
C PRO A 105 -12.91 0.01 8.81
N PRO A 106 -14.17 0.47 8.95
CA PRO A 106 -14.83 0.50 10.25
C PRO A 106 -14.81 -0.90 10.87
N ILE A 107 -14.32 -0.97 12.10
CA ILE A 107 -14.19 -2.23 12.81
C ILE A 107 -15.61 -2.68 13.16
N SER A 108 -16.10 -3.73 12.51
CA SER A 108 -17.27 -4.45 12.97
C SER A 108 -16.87 -5.24 14.22
N GLY A 109 -16.72 -4.52 15.33
CA GLY A 109 -16.57 -5.13 16.65
C GLY A 109 -17.83 -5.94 16.94
N GLY A 110 -17.67 -7.26 16.99
CA GLY A 110 -18.63 -8.15 17.63
C GLY A 110 -18.51 -8.08 19.14
#